data_AF-A0A934UXU1-F1
#
_entry.id   AF-A0A934UXU1-F1
#
_cell.length_a   1.000
_cell.length_b   1.000
_cell.length_c   1.000
_cell.angle_alpha   90.00
_cell.angle_beta   90.00
_cell.angle_gamma   90.00
#
_symmetry.space_group_name_H-M   'P 1'
#
loop_
_entity.id
_entity.type
_entity.pdbx_description
1 polymer ?
#
loop_
_entity_poly.entity_id
_entity_poly.type
_entity_poly.pdbx_seq_one_letter_code
_entity_poly.pdbx_strand_id
1 'polypeptide(L)' 'MSEREKRSGRGAPMVWVAAGIILGVAIGAAVGALAGTVGAGAGVGLAIGAVAGFILGLPKGDPED' A
#
# COMPACT_ATOMS: atom_id res chain seq x y z
N MET A 1 23.47 5.81 22.47
CA MET A 1 22.43 4.89 21.95
C MET A 1 21.78 5.63 20.78
N SER A 2 22.36 5.61 19.58
CA SER A 2 21.99 6.61 18.56
C SER A 2 22.18 6.16 17.11
N GLU A 3 21.68 4.97 16.76
CA GLU A 3 21.58 4.59 15.33
C GLU A 3 20.17 4.18 14.89
N ARG A 4 19.22 4.00 15.84
CA ARG A 4 17.83 3.63 15.50
C ARG A 4 16.92 4.82 15.21
N GLU A 5 17.33 6.04 15.56
CA GLU A 5 16.44 7.21 15.57
C GLU A 5 16.42 8.00 14.25
N LYS A 6 17.27 7.65 13.27
CA LYS A 6 17.30 8.31 11.95
C LYS A 6 16.32 7.73 10.92
N ARG A 7 15.45 6.80 11.30
CA ARG A 7 14.37 6.28 10.45
C ARG A 7 12.98 6.82 10.79
N SER A 8 12.86 7.75 11.73
CA SER A 8 11.60 8.48 11.93
C SER A 8 11.57 9.69 11.01
N GLY A 9 10.72 9.62 9.99
CA GLY A 9 10.27 10.81 9.26
C GLY A 9 10.60 10.80 7.78
N ARG A 10 9.71 10.20 6.97
CA ARG A 10 9.16 10.78 5.71
C ARG A 10 8.44 9.79 4.77
N GLY A 11 8.14 8.56 5.19
CA GLY A 11 7.39 7.62 4.33
C GLY A 11 6.50 6.68 5.13
N ALA A 12 5.37 6.29 4.52
CA ALA A 12 4.57 5.17 5.00
C ALA A 12 5.48 3.95 5.25
N PRO A 13 5.33 3.18 6.35
CA PRO A 13 6.04 1.95 6.56
C PRO A 13 5.90 1.08 5.33
N MET A 14 7.03 0.67 4.75
CA MET A 14 7.07 -0.10 3.50
C MET A 14 6.16 -1.34 3.56
N VAL A 15 5.96 -1.89 4.77
CA VAL A 15 5.05 -3.02 5.01
C VAL A 15 3.59 -2.73 4.63
N TRP A 16 3.09 -1.51 4.87
CA TRP A 16 1.73 -1.13 4.52
C TRP A 16 1.56 -0.97 3.01
N VAL A 17 2.54 -0.36 2.35
CA VAL A 17 2.55 -0.24 0.89
C VAL A 17 2.62 -1.63 0.23
N ALA A 18 3.50 -2.50 0.73
CA ALA A 18 3.63 -3.88 0.22
C ALA A 18 2.35 -4.70 0.43
N ALA A 19 1.75 -4.62 1.63
CA ALA A 19 0.48 -5.29 1.92
C ALA A 19 -0.64 -4.79 0.99
N GLY A 20 -0.72 -3.46 0.79
CA GLY A 20 -1.66 -2.85 -0.13
C GLY A 20 -1.46 -3.34 -1.57
N ILE A 21 -0.22 -3.37 -2.07
CA ILE A 21 0.09 -3.88 -3.43
C ILE A 21 -0.32 -5.35 -3.57
N ILE A 22 0.07 -6.22 -2.64
CA ILE A 22 -0.23 -7.66 -2.73
C ILE A 22 -1.73 -7.88 -2.77
N LEU A 23 -2.46 -7.25 -1.86
CA LEU A 23 -3.91 -7.37 -1.77
C LEU A 23 -4.59 -6.75 -3.00
N GLY A 24 -4.15 -5.58 -3.42
CA GLY A 24 -4.67 -4.88 -4.59
C GLY A 24 -4.49 -5.67 -5.87
N VAL A 25 -3.30 -6.23 -6.12
CA VAL A 25 -3.03 -7.11 -7.26
C VAL A 25 -3.90 -8.36 -7.19
N ALA A 26 -4.02 -9.01 -6.03
CA ALA A 26 -4.82 -10.23 -5.88
C ALA A 26 -6.30 -9.98 -6.21
N ILE A 27 -6.90 -8.93 -5.66
CA ILE A 27 -8.30 -8.57 -5.91
C ILE A 27 -8.48 -8.10 -7.36
N GLY A 28 -7.60 -7.21 -7.84
CA GLY A 28 -7.66 -6.69 -9.19
C GLY A 28 -7.51 -7.77 -10.25
N ALA A 29 -6.61 -8.73 -10.04
CA ALA A 29 -6.45 -9.89 -10.92
C ALA A 29 -7.69 -10.79 -10.88
N ALA A 30 -8.29 -11.02 -9.71
CA ALA A 30 -9.51 -11.81 -9.59
C ALA A 30 -10.69 -11.15 -10.33
N VAL A 31 -10.91 -9.85 -10.14
CA VAL A 31 -11.96 -9.09 -10.84
C VAL A 31 -11.67 -9.04 -12.35
N GLY A 32 -10.41 -8.80 -12.73
CA GLY A 32 -9.98 -8.82 -14.12
C GLY A 32 -10.18 -10.20 -14.77
N ALA A 33 -9.94 -11.29 -14.04
CA ALA A 33 -10.18 -12.65 -14.53
C ALA A 33 -11.65 -12.89 -14.87
N LEU A 34 -12.57 -12.41 -14.02
CA LEU A 34 -14.01 -12.51 -14.27
C LEU A 34 -14.43 -11.74 -15.53
N ALA A 35 -13.72 -10.67 -15.88
CA ALA A 35 -13.96 -9.85 -17.06
C ALA A 35 -13.08 -10.22 -18.27
N GLY A 36 -12.27 -11.28 -18.20
CA GLY A 36 -11.32 -11.65 -19.27
C GLY A 36 -10.17 -10.66 -19.48
N THR A 37 -9.95 -9.75 -18.51
CA THR A 37 -8.97 -8.65 -18.55
C THR A 37 -7.98 -8.71 -17.38
N VAL A 38 -7.48 -9.90 -17.06
CA VAL A 38 -6.58 -10.16 -15.91
C VAL A 38 -5.44 -9.14 -15.80
N GLY A 39 -4.75 -8.85 -16.90
CA GLY A 39 -3.62 -7.92 -16.90
C GLY A 39 -4.02 -6.48 -16.53
N ALA A 40 -5.14 -6.00 -17.08
CA ALA A 40 -5.67 -4.67 -16.74
C ALA A 40 -6.17 -4.63 -15.30
N GLY A 41 -6.88 -5.67 -14.86
CA GLY A 41 -7.36 -5.80 -13.49
C GLY A 41 -6.21 -5.80 -12.47
N ALA A 42 -5.16 -6.60 -12.71
CA ALA A 42 -3.97 -6.64 -11.87
C ALA A 42 -3.25 -5.28 -11.83
N GLY A 43 -3.14 -4.59 -12.98
CA GLY A 43 -2.53 -3.26 -13.06
C GLY A 43 -3.29 -2.20 -12.28
N VAL A 44 -4.62 -2.16 -12.42
CA VAL A 44 -5.49 -1.25 -11.65
C VAL A 44 -5.41 -1.58 -10.16
N GLY A 45 -5.49 -2.87 -9.82
CA GLY A 45 -5.35 -3.37 -8.46
C GLY A 45 -4.03 -2.98 -7.80
N LEU A 46 -2.92 -3.09 -8.54
CA LEU A 46 -1.60 -2.64 -8.08
C LEU A 46 -1.61 -1.15 -7.73
N ALA A 47 -2.12 -0.31 -8.64
CA ALA A 47 -2.14 1.13 -8.44
C ALA A 47 -2.97 1.53 -7.21
N ILE A 48 -4.20 1.00 -7.10
CA ILE A 48 -5.09 1.25 -5.97
C ILE A 48 -4.46 0.73 -4.67
N GLY A 49 -3.93 -0.49 -4.68
CA GLY A 49 -3.29 -1.12 -3.55
C GLY A 49 -2.09 -0.35 -3.02
N ALA A 50 -1.23 0.14 -3.91
CA ALA A 50 -0.09 0.98 -3.54
C ALA A 50 -0.53 2.28 -2.87
N VAL A 51 -1.53 2.97 -3.43
CA VAL A 51 -2.07 4.23 -2.88
C VAL A 51 -2.74 3.98 -1.52
N ALA A 52 -3.58 2.96 -1.40
CA ALA A 52 -4.24 2.61 -0.15
C ALA A 52 -3.22 2.24 0.93
N GLY A 53 -2.24 1.40 0.60
CA GLY A 53 -1.16 1.02 1.50
C GLY A 53 -0.30 2.21 1.93
N PHE A 54 -0.04 3.16 1.03
CA PHE A 54 0.65 4.40 1.36
C PHE A 54 -0.15 5.24 2.34
N ILE A 55 -1.43 5.51 2.06
CA ILE A 55 -2.31 6.32 2.92
C ILE A 55 -2.45 5.69 4.31
N LEU A 56 -2.71 4.38 4.38
CA LEU A 56 -2.87 3.67 5.65
C LEU A 56 -1.58 3.60 6.47
N GLY A 57 -0.44 3.58 5.78
CA GLY A 57 0.86 3.61 6.42
C GLY A 57 1.28 5.01 6.86
N LEU A 58 0.60 6.09 6.48
CA LEU A 58 0.99 7.41 6.97
C LEU A 58 0.91 7.42 8.51
N PRO A 59 1.99 7.83 9.20
CA PRO A 59 1.94 8.04 10.64
C PRO A 59 0.80 9.00 10.94
N LYS A 60 -0.15 8.57 11.78
CA LYS A 60 -1.14 9.50 12.32
C LYS A 60 -0.34 10.45 13.22
N GLY A 61 -0.34 11.74 12.91
CA GLY A 61 0.16 12.73 13.86
C GLY A 61 -0.68 12.57 15.12
N ASP A 62 -0.05 12.26 16.24
CA ASP A 62 -0.75 12.19 17.52
C ASP A 62 -1.37 13.58 17.77
N PRO A 63 -2.69 13.66 18.00
CA PRO A 63 -3.28 14.87 18.54
C PRO A 63 -2.86 14.96 20.02
N GLU A 64 -1.67 15.47 20.28
CA GLU A 64 -1.29 15.96 21.60
C GLU A 64 -1.96 17.34 21.80
N ASP A 65 -3.16 17.33 22.40
CA ASP A 65 -3.66 18.39 23.28
C ASP A 65 -3.79 17.81 24.69
#